data_AF-A1VV93-F1
#
_entry.id   AF-A1VV93-F1
#
_cell.length_a   1.000
_cell.length_b   1.000
_cell.length_c   1.000
_cell.angle_alpha   90.00
_cell.angle_beta   90.00
_cell.angle_gamma   90.00
#
_symmetry.space_group_name_H-M   'P 1'
#
loop_
_entity.id
_entity.type
_entity.pdbx_description
1 polymer ?
#
loop_
_entity_poly.entity_id
_entity_poly.type
_entity_poly.pdbx_seq_one_letter_code
_entity_poly.pdbx_strand_id
1 'polypeptide(L)'
;MNEQTLTQLRSLRLDGMVRAIEEQATSIAVSALGFDERFSLLVQREVAWRDERRVERLLKAAKLKVSSACVEDINWRASRALDRALVTALAGGDWLRNAQNLLITGATGCGKTWLACALAHQAARLGFSVLYVRAGRLFDELHVAHGDGSLNRRMSQLAKLDLLVIDDFAISPMGAPERNDLLEVLDDRVGTRSTLITSQLPVKAWHTYLDDPTLADAILDRVVHSSHRIDLKGATLRDPNTN
;
A
#
# COMPACT_ATOMS: atom_id res chain seq x y z
N MET A 1 38.01 -14.87 -14.27
CA MET A 1 37.89 -13.87 -13.17
C MET A 1 38.19 -14.59 -11.85
N ASN A 2 38.82 -13.95 -10.86
CA ASN A 2 39.28 -14.60 -9.63
C ASN A 2 38.10 -15.00 -8.71
N GLU A 3 37.95 -16.29 -8.38
CA GLU A 3 36.91 -16.79 -7.44
C GLU A 3 36.98 -16.12 -6.06
N GLN A 4 38.18 -15.68 -5.65
CA GLN A 4 38.39 -14.92 -4.43
C GLN A 4 37.60 -13.60 -4.43
N THR A 5 37.56 -12.90 -5.57
CA THR A 5 36.83 -11.64 -5.72
C THR A 5 35.32 -11.86 -5.61
N LEU A 6 34.77 -12.92 -6.22
CA LEU A 6 33.35 -13.25 -6.10
C LEU A 6 32.97 -13.57 -4.64
N THR A 7 33.84 -14.29 -3.93
CA THR A 7 33.65 -14.60 -2.51
C THR A 7 33.65 -13.34 -1.65
N GLN A 8 34.55 -12.40 -1.91
CA GLN A 8 34.59 -11.11 -1.21
C GLN A 8 33.36 -10.24 -1.51
N LEU A 9 32.89 -10.21 -2.76
CA LEU A 9 31.68 -9.46 -3.11
C LEU A 9 30.43 -10.03 -2.41
N ARG A 10 30.32 -11.36 -2.30
CA ARG A 10 29.24 -12.01 -1.52
C ARG A 10 29.31 -11.67 -0.04
N SER A 11 30.50 -11.62 0.57
CA SER A 11 30.64 -11.25 1.99
C SER A 11 30.26 -9.78 2.25
N LEU A 12 30.46 -8.91 1.26
CA LEU A 12 30.01 -7.51 1.27
C LEU A 12 28.52 -7.31 0.94
N ARG A 13 27.78 -8.39 0.64
CA ARG A 13 26.37 -8.34 0.18
C ARG A 13 26.19 -7.49 -1.09
N LEU A 14 27.07 -7.70 -2.06
CA LEU A 14 27.04 -7.10 -3.40
C LEU A 14 26.59 -8.13 -4.45
N ASP A 15 25.44 -8.76 -4.20
CA ASP A 15 24.93 -9.89 -5.00
C ASP A 15 24.59 -9.50 -6.46
N GLY A 16 24.19 -8.25 -6.69
CA GLY A 16 23.97 -7.72 -8.03
C GLY A 16 25.27 -7.57 -8.82
N MET A 17 26.35 -7.11 -8.18
CA MET A 17 27.68 -7.08 -8.80
C MET A 17 28.19 -8.48 -9.14
N VAL A 18 27.97 -9.46 -8.25
CA VAL A 18 28.36 -10.86 -8.49
C VAL A 18 27.70 -11.40 -9.75
N ARG A 19 26.36 -11.22 -9.87
CA ARG A 19 25.61 -11.64 -11.06
C ARG A 19 26.06 -10.91 -12.32
N ALA A 20 26.28 -9.60 -12.24
CA ALA A 20 26.76 -8.83 -13.38
C ALA A 20 28.14 -9.31 -13.84
N ILE A 21 29.06 -9.63 -12.93
CA ILE A 21 30.38 -10.18 -13.28
C ILE A 21 30.23 -11.51 -14.03
N GLU A 22 29.37 -12.40 -13.55
CA GLU A 22 29.09 -13.70 -14.18
C GLU A 22 28.46 -13.51 -15.58
N GLU A 23 27.50 -12.59 -15.72
CA GLU A 23 26.87 -12.24 -17.02
C GLU A 23 27.89 -11.63 -18.00
N GLN A 24 28.70 -10.66 -17.56
CA GLN A 24 29.72 -10.01 -18.40
C GLN A 24 30.77 -11.00 -18.91
N ALA A 25 31.13 -12.01 -18.11
CA ALA A 25 32.10 -13.04 -18.51
C ALA A 25 31.66 -13.87 -19.72
N THR A 26 30.35 -13.90 -20.02
CA THR A 26 29.78 -14.64 -21.16
C THR A 26 29.39 -13.74 -22.33
N SER A 27 29.51 -12.41 -22.19
CA SER A 27 29.07 -11.45 -23.21
C SER A 27 30.22 -10.87 -24.02
N ILE A 28 30.23 -11.19 -25.33
CA ILE A 28 31.21 -10.67 -26.29
C ILE A 28 31.07 -9.14 -26.44
N ALA A 29 29.83 -8.63 -26.44
CA ALA A 29 29.57 -7.19 -26.57
C ALA A 29 30.10 -6.39 -25.37
N VAL A 30 29.98 -6.93 -24.16
CA VAL A 30 30.50 -6.25 -22.95
C VAL A 30 32.02 -6.33 -22.87
N SER A 31 32.63 -7.37 -23.47
CA SER A 31 34.09 -7.50 -23.53
C SER A 31 34.77 -6.43 -24.39
N ALA A 32 34.03 -5.78 -25.30
CA ALA A 32 34.52 -4.67 -26.12
C ALA A 32 34.52 -3.31 -25.39
N LEU A 33 33.87 -3.22 -24.22
CA LEU A 33 33.78 -1.99 -23.44
C LEU A 33 35.05 -1.73 -22.60
N GLY A 34 35.30 -0.45 -22.31
CA GLY A 34 36.38 -0.02 -21.43
C GLY A 34 36.20 -0.51 -19.98
N PHE A 35 37.24 -0.37 -19.15
CA PHE A 35 37.13 -0.72 -17.72
C PHE A 35 36.05 0.11 -17.02
N ASP A 36 36.05 1.43 -17.21
CA ASP A 36 35.11 2.34 -16.52
C ASP A 36 33.66 2.06 -16.90
N GLU A 37 33.39 1.74 -18.17
CA GLU A 37 32.06 1.38 -18.65
C GLU A 37 31.58 0.05 -18.04
N ARG A 38 32.44 -0.97 -18.05
CA ARG A 38 32.12 -2.26 -17.43
C ARG A 38 31.89 -2.13 -15.93
N PHE A 39 32.73 -1.37 -15.24
CA PHE A 39 32.59 -1.12 -13.81
C PHE A 39 31.30 -0.35 -13.50
N SER A 40 30.96 0.66 -14.32
CA SER A 40 29.69 1.39 -14.20
C SER A 40 28.49 0.46 -14.35
N LEU A 41 28.51 -0.48 -15.30
CA LEU A 41 27.45 -1.48 -15.46
C LEU A 41 27.33 -2.41 -14.23
N LEU A 42 28.45 -2.80 -13.60
CA LEU A 42 28.41 -3.59 -12.36
C LEU A 42 27.70 -2.84 -11.24
N VAL A 43 28.07 -1.56 -11.04
CA VAL A 43 27.47 -0.72 -9.99
C VAL A 43 25.99 -0.48 -10.28
N GLN A 44 25.61 -0.19 -11.52
CA GLN A 44 24.21 -0.03 -11.92
C GLN A 44 23.39 -1.29 -11.67
N ARG A 45 23.95 -2.48 -11.94
CA ARG A 45 23.27 -3.75 -11.64
C ARG A 45 23.05 -3.93 -10.14
N GLU A 46 24.03 -3.57 -9.31
CA GLU A 46 23.90 -3.65 -7.86
C GLU A 46 22.80 -2.72 -7.32
N VAL A 47 22.75 -1.48 -7.82
CA VAL A 47 21.70 -0.53 -7.45
C VAL A 47 20.32 -1.07 -7.84
N ALA A 48 20.16 -1.50 -9.09
CA ALA A 48 18.91 -2.08 -9.57
C ALA A 48 18.49 -3.32 -8.75
N TRP A 49 19.44 -4.20 -8.45
CA TRP A 49 19.19 -5.39 -7.64
C TRP A 49 18.71 -5.03 -6.23
N ARG A 50 19.33 -4.05 -5.58
CA ARG A 50 18.91 -3.57 -4.26
C ARG A 50 17.52 -2.94 -4.28
N ASP A 51 17.22 -2.16 -5.31
CA ASP A 51 15.91 -1.53 -5.48
C ASP A 51 14.81 -2.58 -5.70
N GLU A 52 15.05 -3.58 -6.56
CA GLU A 52 14.15 -4.71 -6.77
C GLU A 52 13.88 -5.47 -5.46
N ARG A 53 14.94 -5.84 -4.73
CA ARG A 53 14.83 -6.54 -3.43
C ARG A 53 14.07 -5.70 -2.40
N ARG A 54 14.28 -4.38 -2.38
CA ARG A 54 13.55 -3.46 -1.51
C ARG A 54 12.07 -3.47 -1.84
N VAL A 55 11.70 -3.32 -3.11
CA VAL A 55 10.30 -3.30 -3.56
C VAL A 55 9.63 -4.63 -3.26
N GLU A 56 10.27 -5.76 -3.55
CA GLU A 56 9.74 -7.10 -3.22
C GLU A 56 9.47 -7.27 -1.73
N ARG A 57 10.38 -6.80 -0.86
CA ARG A 57 10.18 -6.84 0.58
C ARG A 57 8.99 -5.99 1.01
N LEU A 58 8.82 -4.79 0.44
CA LEU A 58 7.69 -3.91 0.73
C LEU A 58 6.36 -4.54 0.27
N LEU A 59 6.32 -5.08 -0.94
CA LEU A 59 5.15 -5.77 -1.49
C LEU A 59 4.76 -7.00 -0.66
N LYS A 60 5.74 -7.80 -0.22
CA LYS A 60 5.49 -8.93 0.68
C LYS A 60 4.95 -8.47 2.03
N ALA A 61 5.51 -7.40 2.59
CA ALA A 61 5.06 -6.83 3.86
C ALA A 61 3.66 -6.19 3.77
N ALA A 62 3.25 -5.73 2.58
CA ALA A 62 1.96 -5.09 2.35
C ALA A 62 0.77 -6.03 2.54
N LYS A 63 0.94 -7.36 2.44
CA LYS A 63 -0.13 -8.35 2.63
C LYS A 63 -1.41 -8.05 1.83
N LEU A 64 -1.25 -7.53 0.60
CA LEU A 64 -2.37 -7.15 -0.27
C LEU A 64 -3.25 -8.36 -0.55
N LYS A 65 -4.58 -8.19 -0.42
CA LYS A 65 -5.57 -9.24 -0.72
C LYS A 65 -5.57 -9.63 -2.20
N VAL A 66 -5.33 -8.67 -3.08
CA VAL A 66 -5.15 -8.91 -4.52
C VAL A 66 -3.77 -8.41 -4.90
N SER A 67 -2.75 -9.26 -4.74
CA SER A 67 -1.35 -8.89 -5.00
C SER A 67 -1.06 -8.62 -6.47
N SER A 68 -1.89 -9.12 -7.38
CA SER A 68 -1.79 -8.88 -8.83
C SER A 68 -2.45 -7.57 -9.27
N ALA A 69 -3.15 -6.85 -8.38
CA ALA A 69 -3.78 -5.58 -8.74
C ALA A 69 -2.70 -4.53 -9.03
N CYS A 70 -2.77 -3.90 -10.20
CA CYS A 70 -1.86 -2.84 -10.62
C CYS A 70 -2.65 -1.67 -11.24
N VAL A 71 -2.05 -0.48 -11.24
CA VAL A 71 -2.74 0.73 -11.74
C VAL A 71 -2.90 0.71 -13.26
N GLU A 72 -2.02 -0.04 -13.94
CA GLU A 72 -1.99 -0.24 -15.37
C GLU A 72 -3.21 -1.05 -15.87
N ASP A 73 -3.72 -1.98 -15.05
CA ASP A 73 -4.87 -2.85 -15.37
C ASP A 73 -6.23 -2.25 -14.96
N ILE A 74 -6.29 -0.96 -14.60
CA ILE A 74 -7.54 -0.33 -14.19
C ILE A 74 -8.57 -0.40 -15.32
N ASN A 75 -9.72 -1.01 -15.03
CA ASN A 75 -10.87 -0.96 -15.93
C ASN A 75 -11.52 0.44 -15.89
N TRP A 76 -11.38 1.18 -16.99
CA TRP A 76 -11.88 2.55 -17.16
C TRP A 76 -13.28 2.66 -17.78
N ARG A 77 -14.12 1.63 -17.69
CA ARG A 77 -15.52 1.70 -18.15
C ARG A 77 -16.23 2.92 -17.58
N ALA A 78 -16.92 3.67 -18.44
CA ALA A 78 -17.60 4.92 -18.08
C ALA A 78 -18.63 4.73 -16.94
N SER A 79 -19.24 3.54 -16.84
CA SER A 79 -20.19 3.17 -15.78
C SER A 79 -19.59 3.24 -14.37
N ARG A 80 -18.26 3.24 -14.22
CA ARG A 80 -17.59 3.30 -12.92
C ARG A 80 -17.45 4.70 -12.35
N ALA A 81 -17.68 5.74 -13.17
CA ALA A 81 -17.50 7.15 -12.80
C ALA A 81 -16.11 7.44 -12.20
N LEU A 82 -15.07 6.76 -12.70
CA LEU A 82 -13.69 6.95 -12.26
C LEU A 82 -13.05 8.13 -12.99
N ASP A 83 -12.59 9.11 -12.22
CA ASP A 83 -11.80 10.22 -12.75
C ASP A 83 -10.36 9.76 -13.02
N ARG A 84 -9.98 9.77 -14.31
CA ARG A 84 -8.63 9.43 -14.76
C ARG A 84 -7.57 10.37 -14.20
N ALA A 85 -7.83 11.67 -14.18
CA ALA A 85 -6.86 12.65 -13.72
C ALA A 85 -6.54 12.45 -12.23
N LEU A 86 -7.59 12.26 -11.42
CA LEU A 86 -7.43 11.98 -9.99
C LEU A 86 -6.64 10.69 -9.74
N VAL A 87 -7.01 9.59 -10.39
CA VAL A 87 -6.33 8.30 -10.19
C VAL A 87 -4.88 8.34 -10.66
N THR A 88 -4.58 9.02 -11.78
CA THR A 88 -3.20 9.22 -12.22
C THR A 88 -2.40 10.06 -11.22
N ALA A 89 -2.99 11.12 -10.66
CA ALA A 89 -2.35 11.91 -9.60
C ALA A 89 -2.10 11.06 -8.33
N LEU A 90 -3.07 10.25 -7.91
CA LEU A 90 -2.93 9.33 -6.77
C LEU A 90 -1.83 8.28 -7.01
N ALA A 91 -1.69 7.79 -8.24
CA ALA A 91 -0.64 6.85 -8.64
C ALA A 91 0.77 7.47 -8.61
N GLY A 92 0.88 8.80 -8.67
CA GLY A 92 2.13 9.55 -8.48
C GLY A 92 2.62 9.56 -7.02
N GLY A 93 1.72 9.32 -6.05
CA GLY A 93 2.07 9.16 -4.64
C GLY A 93 2.30 10.46 -3.85
N ASP A 94 2.07 11.64 -4.43
CA ASP A 94 2.23 12.92 -3.72
C ASP A 94 1.29 13.06 -2.52
N TRP A 95 0.09 12.51 -2.62
CA TRP A 95 -0.86 12.45 -1.50
C TRP A 95 -0.29 11.70 -0.29
N LEU A 96 0.55 10.68 -0.51
CA LEU A 96 1.24 9.96 0.56
C LEU A 96 2.29 10.81 1.25
N ARG A 97 3.06 11.57 0.46
CA ARG A 97 4.10 12.49 0.94
C ARG A 97 3.50 13.63 1.76
N ASN A 98 2.28 14.05 1.40
CA ASN A 98 1.52 15.10 2.08
C ASN A 98 0.63 14.57 3.22
N ALA A 99 0.76 13.29 3.59
CA ALA A 99 -0.03 12.65 4.65
C ALA A 99 -1.57 12.82 4.47
N GLN A 100 -2.03 12.75 3.22
CA GLN A 100 -3.45 12.84 2.88
C GLN A 100 -4.09 11.45 2.91
N ASN A 101 -5.37 11.37 3.25
CA ASN A 101 -6.11 10.12 3.25
C ASN A 101 -6.79 9.87 1.90
N LEU A 102 -7.22 8.63 1.67
CA LEU A 102 -8.03 8.28 0.50
C LEU A 102 -9.22 7.42 0.90
N LEU A 103 -10.42 7.89 0.58
CA LEU A 103 -11.67 7.19 0.84
C LEU A 103 -12.24 6.65 -0.46
N ILE A 104 -12.43 5.34 -0.55
CA ILE A 104 -13.03 4.67 -1.71
C ILE A 104 -14.36 4.06 -1.29
N THR A 105 -15.46 4.66 -1.73
CA THR A 105 -16.81 4.14 -1.46
C THR A 105 -17.50 3.58 -2.70
N GLY A 106 -18.61 2.86 -2.53
CA GLY A 106 -19.39 2.29 -3.63
C GLY A 106 -20.01 0.93 -3.30
N ALA A 107 -20.94 0.47 -4.15
CA ALA A 107 -21.67 -0.79 -3.94
C ALA A 107 -20.75 -2.04 -3.91
N THR A 108 -21.25 -3.18 -3.43
CA THR A 108 -20.51 -4.45 -3.53
C THR A 108 -20.16 -4.76 -4.99
N GLY A 109 -18.94 -5.23 -5.22
CA GLY A 109 -18.51 -5.70 -6.54
C GLY A 109 -18.01 -4.61 -7.50
N CYS A 110 -18.11 -3.31 -7.19
CA CYS A 110 -17.64 -2.24 -8.09
C CYS A 110 -16.10 -2.07 -8.14
N GLY A 111 -15.35 -2.92 -7.42
CA GLY A 111 -13.89 -2.96 -7.46
C GLY A 111 -13.15 -2.09 -6.43
N LYS A 112 -13.79 -1.68 -5.32
CA LYS A 112 -13.15 -0.89 -4.23
C LYS A 112 -11.85 -1.51 -3.73
N THR A 113 -11.92 -2.75 -3.25
CA THR A 113 -10.76 -3.51 -2.73
C THR A 113 -9.67 -3.65 -3.78
N TRP A 114 -10.05 -3.90 -5.04
CA TRP A 114 -9.09 -4.06 -6.13
C TRP A 114 -8.35 -2.74 -6.40
N LEU A 115 -9.08 -1.62 -6.48
CA LEU A 115 -8.49 -0.30 -6.69
C LEU A 115 -7.59 0.12 -5.50
N ALA A 116 -8.03 -0.15 -4.28
CA ALA A 116 -7.21 0.04 -3.08
C ALA A 116 -5.92 -0.77 -3.14
N CYS A 117 -6.00 -2.06 -3.53
CA CYS A 117 -4.82 -2.90 -3.71
C CYS A 117 -3.90 -2.38 -4.83
N ALA A 118 -4.45 -1.92 -5.96
CA ALA A 118 -3.67 -1.37 -7.08
C ALA A 118 -2.89 -0.11 -6.66
N LEU A 119 -3.53 0.82 -5.97
CA LEU A 119 -2.88 2.03 -5.46
C LEU A 119 -1.86 1.71 -4.37
N ALA A 120 -2.17 0.76 -3.48
CA ALA A 120 -1.26 0.28 -2.45
C ALA A 120 -0.03 -0.45 -3.03
N HIS A 121 -0.23 -1.24 -4.08
CA HIS A 121 0.84 -1.88 -4.84
C HIS A 121 1.75 -0.82 -5.48
N GLN A 122 1.15 0.20 -6.11
CA GLN A 122 1.90 1.32 -6.67
C GLN A 122 2.67 2.10 -5.60
N ALA A 123 2.08 2.34 -4.42
CA ALA A 123 2.78 2.97 -3.30
C ALA A 123 4.02 2.17 -2.87
N ALA A 124 3.91 0.84 -2.77
CA ALA A 124 5.05 -0.02 -2.45
C ALA A 124 6.14 0.02 -3.53
N ARG A 125 5.76 0.10 -4.83
CA ARG A 125 6.72 0.30 -5.93
C ARG A 125 7.44 1.64 -5.86
N LEU A 126 6.78 2.69 -5.38
CA LEU A 126 7.39 4.00 -5.09
C LEU A 126 8.26 4.01 -3.82
N GLY A 127 8.38 2.86 -3.14
CA GLY A 127 9.26 2.69 -1.99
C GLY A 127 8.63 3.00 -0.63
N PHE A 128 7.32 3.21 -0.58
CA PHE A 128 6.55 3.42 0.65
C PHE A 128 6.27 2.09 1.38
N SER A 129 6.28 2.13 2.70
CA SER A 129 5.82 1.04 3.57
C SER A 129 4.30 0.99 3.63
N VAL A 130 3.75 -0.18 3.30
CA VAL A 130 2.32 -0.38 3.16
C VAL A 130 1.88 -1.54 4.03
N LEU A 131 0.67 -1.49 4.57
CA LEU A 131 -0.03 -2.65 5.10
C LEU A 131 -1.49 -2.62 4.68
N TYR A 132 -1.97 -3.74 4.18
CA TYR A 132 -3.39 -4.00 3.97
C TYR A 132 -3.94 -4.85 5.09
N VAL A 133 -5.11 -4.46 5.60
CA VAL A 133 -5.89 -5.21 6.58
C VAL A 133 -7.38 -5.01 6.33
N ARG A 134 -8.19 -6.03 6.62
CA ARG A 134 -9.66 -5.86 6.65
C ARG A 134 -10.06 -5.29 8.01
N ALA A 135 -10.99 -4.33 8.03
CA ALA A 135 -11.42 -3.63 9.24
C ALA A 135 -11.73 -4.59 10.41
N GLY A 136 -12.61 -5.58 10.21
CA GLY A 136 -12.93 -6.56 11.26
C GLY A 136 -11.71 -7.32 11.80
N ARG A 137 -10.78 -7.72 10.92
CA ARG A 137 -9.54 -8.40 11.36
C ARG A 137 -8.59 -7.48 12.13
N LEU A 138 -8.58 -6.19 11.81
CA LEU A 138 -7.79 -5.22 12.55
C LEU A 138 -8.33 -5.09 13.98
N PHE A 139 -9.66 -4.96 14.14
CA PHE A 139 -10.28 -4.85 15.44
C PHE A 139 -10.14 -6.12 16.28
N ASP A 140 -10.30 -7.31 15.67
CA ASP A 140 -10.02 -8.58 16.34
C ASP A 140 -8.57 -8.64 16.86
N GLU A 141 -7.61 -8.20 16.04
CA GLU A 141 -6.19 -8.16 16.40
C GLU A 141 -5.91 -7.19 17.55
N LEU A 142 -6.51 -6.00 17.54
CA LEU A 142 -6.36 -5.00 18.61
C LEU A 142 -7.01 -5.49 19.91
N HIS A 143 -8.18 -6.14 19.83
CA HIS A 143 -8.83 -6.74 20.99
C HIS A 143 -7.95 -7.79 21.68
N VAL A 144 -7.31 -8.68 20.90
CA VAL A 144 -6.33 -9.64 21.45
C VAL A 144 -5.13 -8.92 22.05
N ALA A 145 -4.63 -7.87 21.39
CA ALA A 145 -3.47 -7.10 21.84
C ALA A 145 -3.70 -6.36 23.17
N HIS A 146 -4.95 -5.98 23.47
CA HIS A 146 -5.35 -5.51 24.80
C HIS A 146 -5.18 -6.60 25.87
N GLY A 147 -5.61 -7.82 25.57
CA GLY A 147 -5.58 -8.95 26.52
C GLY A 147 -4.18 -9.49 26.80
N ASP A 148 -3.26 -9.43 25.83
CA ASP A 148 -1.89 -9.95 25.96
C ASP A 148 -0.83 -8.88 26.24
N GLY A 149 -1.24 -7.60 26.35
CA GLY A 149 -0.36 -6.47 26.63
C GLY A 149 0.50 -6.00 25.44
N SER A 150 0.23 -6.48 24.22
CA SER A 150 0.99 -6.11 23.02
C SER A 150 0.45 -4.88 22.27
N LEU A 151 -0.65 -4.27 22.74
CA LEU A 151 -1.32 -3.13 22.09
C LEU A 151 -0.37 -2.01 21.69
N ASN A 152 0.40 -1.46 22.63
CA ASN A 152 1.31 -0.33 22.37
C ASN A 152 2.31 -0.64 21.25
N ARG A 153 2.79 -1.88 21.18
CA ARG A 153 3.69 -2.33 20.12
C ARG A 153 2.97 -2.37 18.78
N ARG A 154 1.72 -2.84 18.75
CA ARG A 154 0.91 -2.90 17.53
C ARG A 154 0.55 -1.50 17.02
N MET A 155 0.12 -0.61 17.91
CA MET A 155 -0.17 0.80 17.57
C MET A 155 1.07 1.49 16.99
N SER A 156 2.22 1.34 17.64
CA SER A 156 3.51 1.85 17.14
C SER A 156 3.90 1.30 15.75
N GLN A 157 3.53 0.06 15.43
CA GLN A 157 3.77 -0.51 14.10
C GLN A 157 2.84 0.10 13.06
N LEU A 158 1.56 0.23 13.39
CA LEU A 158 0.55 0.82 12.51
C LEU A 158 0.88 2.28 12.23
N ALA A 159 1.26 3.06 13.25
CA ALA A 159 1.63 4.46 13.14
C ALA A 159 2.80 4.71 12.17
N LYS A 160 3.77 3.79 12.09
CA LYS A 160 4.99 3.97 11.27
C LYS A 160 4.82 3.69 9.79
N LEU A 161 3.70 3.08 9.36
CA LEU A 161 3.47 2.76 7.96
C LEU A 161 3.18 4.03 7.15
N ASP A 162 3.84 4.21 6.02
CA ASP A 162 3.55 5.29 5.07
C ASP A 162 2.08 5.23 4.62
N LEU A 163 1.57 4.01 4.35
CA LEU A 163 0.18 3.75 3.98
C LEU A 163 -0.41 2.59 4.77
N LEU A 164 -1.50 2.86 5.49
CA LEU A 164 -2.36 1.84 6.09
C LEU A 164 -3.65 1.73 5.27
N VAL A 165 -3.94 0.55 4.74
CA VAL A 165 -5.18 0.26 4.02
C VAL A 165 -6.12 -0.51 4.94
N ILE A 166 -7.25 0.12 5.27
CA ILE A 166 -8.36 -0.48 6.03
C ILE A 166 -9.49 -0.78 5.04
N ASP A 167 -9.55 -2.04 4.61
CA ASP A 167 -10.54 -2.49 3.62
C ASP A 167 -11.82 -2.98 4.30
N ASP A 168 -12.94 -2.87 3.60
CA ASP A 168 -14.24 -3.39 4.03
C ASP A 168 -14.73 -2.74 5.35
N PHE A 169 -14.53 -1.42 5.49
CA PHE A 169 -15.02 -0.63 6.62
C PHE A 169 -16.55 -0.54 6.61
N ALA A 170 -17.15 -0.55 7.81
CA ALA A 170 -18.59 -0.48 8.03
C ALA A 170 -19.42 -1.63 7.43
N ILE A 171 -18.91 -2.86 7.48
CA ILE A 171 -19.69 -4.07 7.13
C ILE A 171 -20.49 -4.63 8.32
N SER A 172 -19.94 -4.56 9.52
CA SER A 172 -20.59 -4.99 10.76
C SER A 172 -20.76 -3.80 11.71
N PRO A 173 -21.74 -3.83 12.63
CA PRO A 173 -21.83 -2.84 13.71
C PRO A 173 -20.51 -2.76 14.47
N MET A 174 -20.12 -1.55 14.85
CA MET A 174 -18.87 -1.31 15.59
C MET A 174 -19.16 -1.16 17.08
N GLY A 175 -18.45 -1.89 17.93
CA GLY A 175 -18.51 -1.76 19.38
C GLY A 175 -17.74 -0.55 19.90
N ALA A 176 -18.00 -0.14 21.15
CA ALA A 176 -17.28 0.99 21.76
C ALA A 176 -15.75 0.80 21.82
N PRO A 177 -15.19 -0.37 22.16
CA PRO A 177 -13.73 -0.57 22.13
C PRO A 177 -13.14 -0.35 20.73
N GLU A 178 -13.80 -0.88 19.71
CA GLU A 178 -13.34 -0.79 18.31
C GLU A 178 -13.34 0.67 17.80
N ARG A 179 -14.30 1.49 18.25
CA ARG A 179 -14.35 2.93 17.92
C ARG A 179 -13.17 3.67 18.55
N ASN A 180 -12.85 3.37 19.81
CA ASN A 180 -11.72 3.97 20.51
C ASN A 180 -10.38 3.54 19.86
N ASP A 181 -10.23 2.24 19.59
CA ASP A 181 -9.07 1.70 18.89
C ASP A 181 -8.89 2.35 17.50
N LEU A 182 -9.98 2.52 16.75
CA LEU A 182 -9.96 3.21 15.46
C LEU A 182 -9.51 4.66 15.61
N LEU A 183 -10.05 5.38 16.59
CA LEU A 183 -9.69 6.77 16.86
C LEU A 183 -8.19 6.87 17.18
N GLU A 184 -7.67 6.02 18.05
CA GLU A 184 -6.26 6.02 18.44
C GLU A 184 -5.34 5.71 17.25
N VAL A 185 -5.70 4.72 16.40
CA VAL A 185 -4.95 4.44 15.17
C VAL A 185 -4.94 5.65 14.23
N LEU A 186 -6.05 6.37 14.11
CA LEU A 186 -6.15 7.53 13.23
C LEU A 186 -5.44 8.76 13.81
N ASP A 187 -5.49 8.95 15.13
CA ASP A 187 -4.79 10.01 15.86
C ASP A 187 -3.28 9.93 15.70
N ASP A 188 -2.71 8.72 15.82
CA ASP A 188 -1.28 8.50 15.62
C ASP A 188 -0.80 8.79 14.19
N ARG A 189 -1.73 8.87 13.23
CA ARG A 189 -1.43 8.95 11.79
C ARG A 189 -1.79 10.29 11.17
N VAL A 190 -2.79 11.00 11.69
CA VAL A 190 -3.27 12.25 11.10
C VAL A 190 -2.14 13.27 10.94
N GLY A 191 -2.02 13.86 9.75
CA GLY A 191 -1.00 14.86 9.43
C GLY A 191 0.43 14.32 9.30
N THR A 192 0.69 13.04 9.56
CA THR A 192 2.04 12.44 9.45
C THR A 192 2.10 11.28 8.47
N ARG A 193 1.04 10.48 8.34
CA ARG A 193 0.95 9.28 7.51
C ARG A 193 -0.43 9.13 6.89
N SER A 194 -0.53 8.36 5.82
CA SER A 194 -1.75 8.29 5.00
C SER A 194 -2.57 7.05 5.28
N THR A 195 -3.89 7.18 5.39
CA THR A 195 -4.80 6.05 5.57
C THR A 195 -5.75 5.95 4.36
N LEU A 196 -5.85 4.76 3.78
CA LEU A 196 -6.81 4.45 2.73
C LEU A 196 -7.92 3.60 3.33
N ILE A 197 -9.17 4.07 3.27
CA ILE A 197 -10.32 3.32 3.74
C ILE A 197 -11.24 2.96 2.57
N THR A 198 -11.64 1.70 2.48
CA THR A 198 -12.72 1.30 1.57
C THR A 198 -14.00 1.02 2.36
N SER A 199 -15.15 1.44 1.83
CA SER A 199 -16.45 1.14 2.47
C SER A 199 -17.56 0.98 1.44
N GLN A 200 -18.57 0.19 1.78
CA GLN A 200 -19.84 0.22 1.05
C GLN A 200 -20.73 1.37 1.47
N LEU A 201 -20.56 1.83 2.71
CA LEU A 201 -21.32 2.91 3.29
C LEU A 201 -20.78 4.25 2.77
N PRO A 202 -21.63 5.15 2.24
CA PRO A 202 -21.21 6.49 1.87
C PRO A 202 -20.65 7.23 3.09
N VAL A 203 -19.63 8.07 2.91
CA VAL A 203 -18.99 8.81 4.01
C VAL A 203 -20.00 9.61 4.85
N LYS A 204 -21.03 10.19 4.21
CA LYS A 204 -22.11 10.92 4.90
C LYS A 204 -22.90 10.10 5.93
N ALA A 205 -22.87 8.78 5.85
CA ALA A 205 -23.56 7.89 6.78
C ALA A 205 -22.61 7.31 7.85
N TRP A 206 -21.31 7.61 7.80
CA TRP A 206 -20.34 7.10 8.77
C TRP A 206 -20.59 7.66 10.17
N HIS A 207 -21.01 8.93 10.28
CA HIS A 207 -21.35 9.51 11.57
C HIS A 207 -22.48 8.72 12.26
N THR A 208 -23.54 8.37 11.53
CA THR A 208 -24.64 7.56 12.06
C THR A 208 -24.19 6.12 12.36
N TYR A 209 -23.35 5.53 11.52
CA TYR A 209 -22.85 4.17 11.72
C TYR A 209 -21.96 4.03 12.97
N LEU A 210 -21.16 5.05 13.27
CA LEU A 210 -20.31 5.07 14.46
C LEU A 210 -21.13 5.18 15.75
N ASP A 211 -22.37 5.67 15.69
CA ASP A 211 -23.35 5.63 16.79
C ASP A 211 -22.79 6.11 18.16
N ASP A 212 -21.98 7.17 18.09
CA ASP A 212 -21.44 7.95 19.21
C ASP A 212 -21.05 9.31 18.64
N PRO A 213 -21.82 10.40 18.88
CA PRO A 213 -21.55 11.68 18.23
C PRO A 213 -20.13 12.23 18.49
N THR A 214 -19.61 12.02 19.71
CA THR A 214 -18.31 12.60 20.10
C THR A 214 -17.17 11.87 19.39
N LEU A 215 -17.19 10.53 19.43
CA LEU A 215 -16.18 9.73 18.74
C LEU A 215 -16.35 9.83 17.21
N ALA A 216 -17.58 9.94 16.72
CA ALA A 216 -17.86 10.10 15.30
C ALA A 216 -17.23 11.39 14.75
N ASP A 217 -17.46 12.52 15.41
CA ASP A 217 -16.85 13.79 15.03
C ASP A 217 -15.33 13.71 15.06
N ALA A 218 -14.76 13.14 16.13
CA ALA A 218 -13.31 12.96 16.26
C ALA A 218 -12.75 12.12 15.10
N ILE A 219 -13.28 10.91 14.87
CA ILE A 219 -12.81 9.99 13.82
C ILE A 219 -12.92 10.63 12.43
N LEU A 220 -14.06 11.27 12.13
CA LEU A 220 -14.28 11.91 10.83
C LEU A 220 -13.32 13.07 10.62
N ASP A 221 -13.04 13.88 11.65
CA ASP A 221 -12.07 14.96 11.55
C ASP A 221 -10.67 14.45 11.13
N ARG A 222 -10.18 13.34 11.70
CA ARG A 222 -8.86 12.76 11.34
C ARG A 222 -8.83 12.23 9.91
N VAL A 223 -9.90 11.56 9.48
CA VAL A 223 -9.86 10.77 8.24
C VAL A 223 -10.46 11.47 7.03
N VAL A 224 -11.44 12.35 7.24
CA VAL A 224 -12.25 12.97 6.17
C VAL A 224 -11.76 14.37 5.80
N HIS A 225 -11.21 15.14 6.73
CA HIS A 225 -10.80 16.53 6.52
C HIS A 225 -9.74 16.67 5.41
N SER A 226 -8.66 15.90 5.51
CA SER A 226 -7.57 15.88 4.51
C SER A 226 -7.65 14.61 3.67
N SER A 227 -8.73 14.45 2.89
CA SER A 227 -8.97 13.22 2.12
C SER A 227 -9.30 13.45 0.65
N HIS A 228 -8.71 12.61 -0.20
CA HIS A 228 -9.22 12.35 -1.53
C HIS A 228 -10.41 11.39 -1.44
N ARG A 229 -11.39 11.54 -2.32
CA ARG A 229 -12.60 10.70 -2.32
C ARG A 229 -12.89 10.15 -3.70
N ILE A 230 -13.17 8.85 -3.76
CA ILE A 230 -13.59 8.16 -4.97
C ILE A 230 -14.88 7.42 -4.65
N ASP A 231 -15.98 7.86 -5.25
CA ASP A 231 -17.28 7.19 -5.16
C ASP A 231 -17.48 6.32 -6.40
N LEU A 232 -17.11 5.04 -6.29
CA LEU A 232 -17.22 4.07 -7.38
C LEU A 232 -18.67 3.72 -7.67
N LYS A 233 -19.03 3.85 -8.95
CA LYS A 233 -20.32 3.43 -9.48
C LYS A 233 -20.18 2.16 -10.33
N GLY A 234 -21.30 1.70 -10.87
CA GLY A 234 -21.34 0.60 -11.83
C GLY A 234 -21.72 -0.75 -11.24
N ALA A 235 -22.01 -1.68 -12.14
CA ALA A 235 -22.37 -3.06 -11.81
C ALA A 235 -21.18 -3.84 -11.24
N THR A 236 -21.48 -5.01 -10.70
CA THR A 236 -20.46 -5.92 -10.18
C THR A 236 -19.46 -6.32 -11.27
N LEU A 237 -18.17 -6.26 -10.96
CA LEU A 237 -17.08 -6.76 -11.82
C LEU A 237 -16.79 -8.25 -11.58
N ARG A 238 -17.55 -8.90 -10.71
CA ARG A 238 -17.37 -10.33 -10.37
C ARG A 238 -18.06 -11.27 -11.34
N ASP A 239 -18.95 -10.76 -12.19
CA ASP A 239 -19.65 -11.56 -13.20
C ASP A 239 -19.01 -11.30 -14.58
N PRO A 240 -18.44 -12.33 -15.24
CA PRO A 240 -17.80 -12.20 -16.55
C PRO A 240 -18.77 -11.79 -17.68
N ASN A 241 -20.09 -11.93 -17.48
CA ASN A 241 -21.10 -11.52 -18.46
C ASN A 241 -21.48 -10.03 -18.40
N THR A 242 -20.90 -9.27 -17.46
CA THR A 242 -21.19 -7.83 -17.29
C THR A 242 -20.48 -6.96 -18.34
N ASN A 243 -20.36 -7.42 -19.59
CA ASN A 243 -19.69 -6.72 -20.68
C ASN A 243 -20.41 -5.45 -21.11
#